data_AF-E3BGP6-F1
#
_entry.id   AF-E3BGP6-F1
#
_cell.length_a   1.000
_cell.length_b   1.000
_cell.length_c   1.000
_cell.angle_alpha   90.00
_cell.angle_beta   90.00
_cell.angle_gamma   90.00
#
_symmetry.space_group_name_H-M   'P 1'
#
loop_
_entity.id
_entity.type
_entity.pdbx_description
1 polymer ?
#
loop_
_entity_poly.entity_id
_entity_poly.type
_entity_poly.pdbx_seq_one_letter_code
_entity_poly.pdbx_strand_id
1 'polypeptide(L)' 'MTKYQRQAFKELNQNGRANTLKEHTTIAVDALMAGGASREMARSLTAQSLNALRNSGVRTPTNIPWYK' A
#
# COMPACT_ATOMS: atom_id res chain seq x y z
N MET A 1 -3.94 10.63 1.66
CA MET A 1 -3.54 9.71 0.57
C MET A 1 -2.87 10.54 -0.51
N THR A 2 -1.64 10.21 -0.91
CA THR A 2 -0.89 11.01 -1.92
C THR A 2 -1.49 10.83 -3.32
N LYS A 3 -1.20 11.76 -4.25
CA LYS A 3 -1.59 11.61 -5.67
C LYS A 3 -1.13 10.28 -6.26
N TYR A 4 0.07 9.84 -5.88
CA TYR A 4 0.65 8.56 -6.29
C TYR A 4 -0.19 7.36 -5.81
N GLN A 5 -0.51 7.29 -4.51
CA GLN A 5 -1.31 6.20 -3.95
C GLN A 5 -2.66 6.07 -4.67
N ARG A 6 -3.33 7.19 -4.96
CA ARG A 6 -4.61 7.18 -5.69
C ARG A 6 -4.46 6.60 -7.09
N GLN A 7 -3.42 6.98 -7.82
CA GLN A 7 -3.15 6.47 -9.16
C GLN A 7 -2.82 4.97 -9.14
N ALA A 8 -1.95 4.54 -8.22
CA ALA A 8 -1.53 3.15 -8.11
C ALA A 8 -2.69 2.21 -7.71
N PHE A 9 -3.58 2.63 -6.80
CA PHE A 9 -4.77 1.84 -6.48
C PHE A 9 -5.80 1.81 -7.62
N LYS A 10 -5.91 2.89 -8.41
CA LYS A 10 -6.72 2.90 -9.63
C LYS A 10 -6.19 1.88 -10.65
N GLU A 11 -4.89 1.86 -10.88
CA GLU A 11 -4.24 0.90 -11.77
C GLU A 11 -4.38 -0.54 -11.28
N LEU A 12 -4.27 -0.77 -9.97
CA LEU A 12 -4.48 -2.09 -9.37
C LEU A 12 -5.90 -2.62 -9.68
N ASN A 13 -6.91 -1.76 -9.50
CA ASN A 13 -8.31 -2.10 -9.78
C ASN A 13 -8.58 -2.29 -11.28
N GLN A 14 -8.05 -1.41 -12.13
CA GLN A 14 -8.29 -1.44 -13.58
C GLN A 14 -7.61 -2.62 -14.28
N ASN A 15 -6.44 -3.06 -13.79
CA ASN A 15 -5.70 -4.17 -14.35
C ASN A 15 -6.21 -5.55 -13.90
N GLY A 16 -7.30 -5.60 -13.10
CA GLY A 16 -7.87 -6.85 -12.59
C GLY A 16 -6.93 -7.62 -11.66
N ARG A 17 -5.90 -6.96 -11.11
CA ARG A 17 -4.94 -7.59 -10.21
C ARG A 17 -5.59 -7.89 -8.88
N ALA A 18 -5.22 -9.01 -8.26
CA ALA A 18 -5.77 -9.41 -6.98
C ALA A 18 -5.45 -8.38 -5.88
N ASN A 19 -6.48 -7.99 -5.13
CA ASN A 19 -6.37 -7.15 -3.94
C ASN A 19 -5.65 -7.93 -2.84
N THR A 20 -4.31 -7.87 -2.81
CA THR A 20 -3.48 -8.60 -1.84
C THR A 20 -2.63 -7.65 -1.00
N LEU A 21 -2.24 -8.11 0.19
CA LEU A 21 -1.31 -7.36 1.04
C LEU A 21 0.01 -7.05 0.35
N LYS A 22 0.48 -7.94 -0.54
CA LYS A 22 1.71 -7.75 -1.31
C LYS A 22 1.60 -6.51 -2.21
N GLU A 23 0.51 -6.40 -2.97
CA GLU A 23 0.27 -5.26 -3.86
C GLU A 23 0.17 -3.95 -3.07
N HIS A 24 -0.60 -3.97 -1.98
CA HIS A 24 -0.75 -2.79 -1.10
C HIS A 24 0.59 -2.37 -0.49
N THR A 25 1.44 -3.34 -0.13
CA THR A 25 2.79 -3.10 0.41
C THR A 25 3.69 -2.45 -0.64
N THR A 26 3.68 -2.93 -1.88
CA THR A 26 4.44 -2.33 -2.98
C THR A 26 4.00 -0.88 -3.21
N ILE A 27 2.68 -0.63 -3.30
CA ILE A 27 2.13 0.71 -3.49
C ILE A 27 2.52 1.65 -2.34
N ALA A 28 2.53 1.16 -1.10
CA ALA A 28 2.93 1.95 0.05
C ALA A 28 4.43 2.35 0.01
N VAL A 29 5.31 1.42 -0.35
CA VAL A 29 6.75 1.69 -0.51
C VAL A 29 6.97 2.71 -1.63
N ASP A 30 6.36 2.50 -2.79
CA ASP A 30 6.54 3.37 -3.95
C ASP A 30 5.98 4.78 -3.68
N ALA A 31 4.88 4.90 -2.94
CA ALA A 31 4.34 6.18 -2.51
C ALA A 31 5.28 6.97 -1.61
N LEU A 32 5.98 6.28 -0.70
CA LEU A 32 6.97 6.91 0.18
C LEU A 32 8.20 7.33 -0.61
N MET A 33 8.66 6.50 -1.54
CA MET A 33 9.77 6.83 -2.44
C MET A 33 9.43 8.03 -3.33
N ALA A 34 8.23 8.08 -3.90
CA ALA A 34 7.74 9.21 -4.67
C ALA A 34 7.62 10.51 -3.83
N GLY A 35 7.48 10.38 -2.51
CA GLY A 35 7.52 11.49 -1.55
C GLY A 35 8.92 11.91 -1.12
N GLY A 36 9.98 11.24 -1.60
CA GLY A 36 11.38 11.58 -1.31
C GLY A 36 12.05 10.70 -0.25
N ALA A 37 11.39 9.66 0.27
CA ALA A 37 12.04 8.70 1.17
C ALA A 37 13.04 7.81 0.41
N SER A 38 14.14 7.43 1.06
CA SER A 38 14.99 6.36 0.53
C SER A 38 14.25 5.04 0.49
N ARG A 39 14.70 4.10 -0.35
CA ARG A 39 14.08 2.77 -0.46
C ARG A 39 14.12 2.03 0.88
N GLU A 40 15.23 2.12 1.60
CA GLU A 40 15.41 1.48 2.92
C GLU A 40 14.43 2.06 3.94
N MET A 41 14.29 3.39 3.97
CA MET A 41 13.36 4.08 4.87
C MET A 41 11.91 3.74 4.53
N ALA A 42 11.54 3.78 3.25
CA ALA A 42 10.20 3.43 2.79
C ALA A 42 9.82 1.99 3.18
N ARG A 43 10.72 1.03 3.00
CA ARG A 43 10.52 -0.36 3.41
C ARG A 43 10.37 -0.50 4.93
N SER A 44 11.22 0.17 5.70
CA SER A 44 11.17 0.13 7.17
C SER A 44 9.85 0.68 7.70
N LEU A 45 9.42 1.86 7.23
CA LEU A 45 8.15 2.47 7.63
C LEU A 45 6.93 1.63 7.24
N THR A 46 6.99 1.02 6.05
CA THR A 46 5.91 0.13 5.59
C THR A 46 5.84 -1.13 6.46
N ALA A 47 6.98 -1.72 6.82
CA ALA A 47 7.02 -2.88 7.73
C ALA A 47 6.49 -2.55 9.13
N GLN A 48 6.85 -1.39 9.68
CA GLN A 48 6.31 -0.91 10.96
C GLN A 48 4.79 -0.75 10.91
N SER A 49 4.27 -0.15 9.83
CA SER A 49 2.83 0.02 9.60
C SER A 49 2.11 -1.32 9.49
N LEU A 50 2.68 -2.29 8.76
CA LEU A 50 2.13 -3.65 8.65
C LEU A 50 2.11 -4.39 9.98
N ASN A 51 3.15 -4.25 10.81
CA ASN A 51 3.17 -4.83 12.15
C ASN A 51 2.10 -4.22 13.05
N ALA A 52 1.93 -2.90 13.01
CA ALA A 52 0.85 -2.24 13.74
C ALA A 52 -0.54 -2.74 13.31
N LEU A 53 -0.78 -2.85 12.00
CA LEU A 53 -2.03 -3.41 11.46
C LEU A 53 -2.28 -4.85 11.92
N ARG A 54 -1.24 -5.69 11.89
CA ARG A 54 -1.31 -7.07 12.37
C ARG A 54 -1.67 -7.14 13.86
N ASN A 55 -1.08 -6.27 14.68
CA ASN A 55 -1.37 -6.18 16.11
C ASN A 55 -2.81 -5.71 16.38
N SER A 56 -3.36 -4.88 15.49
CA SER A 56 -4.77 -4.47 15.50
C SER A 56 -5.72 -5.52 14.89
N GLY A 57 -5.24 -6.73 14.56
CA GLY A 57 -6.05 -7.81 14.02
C GLY A 57 -6.31 -7.76 12.52
N VAL A 58 -5.75 -6.79 11.79
CA VAL A 58 -5.92 -6.68 10.34
C VAL A 58 -4.98 -7.67 9.64
N ARG A 59 -5.55 -8.66 8.94
CA ARG A 59 -4.79 -9.76 8.31
C ARG A 59 -4.89 -9.81 6.79
N THR A 60 -5.94 -9.24 6.22
CA THR A 60 -6.18 -9.22 4.78
C THR A 60 -6.76 -7.88 4.36
N PRO A 61 -6.48 -7.41 3.14
CA PRO A 61 -7.19 -6.25 2.61
C PRO A 61 -8.59 -6.71 2.21
N THR A 62 -9.60 -6.02 2.71
CA THR A 62 -11.00 -6.35 2.44
C THR A 62 -11.55 -5.59 1.24
N ASN A 63 -11.04 -4.39 0.98
CA ASN A 63 -11.44 -3.58 -0.17
C ASN A 63 -10.28 -2.76 -0.73
N ILE A 64 -10.32 -2.47 -2.03
CA ILE A 64 -9.48 -1.42 -2.61
C ILE A 64 -10.13 -0.09 -2.25
N PRO A 65 -9.39 0.88 -1.69
CA PRO A 65 -9.96 2.19 -1.42
C PRO A 65 -10.63 2.77 -2.68
N TRP A 66 -11.87 3.28 -2.53
CA TRP A 66 -12.65 3.98 -3.58
C TRP A 66 -13.26 3.15 -4.70
N TYR A 67 -12.98 1.84 -4.75
CA TYR A 67 -13.65 0.91 -5.65
C TYR A 67 -14.43 -0.07 -4.76
N LYS A 68 -15.76 -0.11 -4.90
CA LYS A 68 -16.64 -1.05 -4.19
C LYS A 68 -17.15 -2.07 -5.19
#